data_AF-A0A7S3FX24-F1
#
_entry.id   AF-A0A7S3FX24-F1
#
_cell.length_a   1.000
_cell.length_b   1.000
_cell.length_c   1.000
_cell.angle_alpha   90.00
_cell.angle_beta   90.00
_cell.angle_gamma   90.00
#
_symmetry.space_group_name_H-M   'P 1'
#
loop_
_entity.id
_entity.type
_entity.pdbx_description
1 polymer ?
#
loop_
_entity_poly.entity_id
_entity_poly.type
_entity_poly.pdbx_seq_one_letter_code
_entity_poly.pdbx_strand_id
1 'polypeptide(L)'
;VGMSRLLFEDVFEILEKDPAGKRFDRVSRFKARSDTYQMDLNIDINIEIYPLEAGEKVKLALANTLNLDGTPCSDNYDPTLYLGKASLMDQYEYVMQGKIFKYKDHTASGTLKT
;
A
#
# COMPACT_ATOMS: atom_id res chain seq x y z
N VAL A 1 2.21 10.32 24.14
CA VAL A 1 2.91 10.28 22.84
C VAL A 1 2.61 8.94 22.23
N GLY A 2 1.60 8.86 21.35
CA GLY A 2 1.19 7.58 20.77
C GLY A 2 2.19 7.16 19.71
N MET A 3 2.82 6.00 19.87
CA MET A 3 3.61 5.37 18.80
C MET A 3 2.75 5.30 17.54
N SER A 4 3.30 5.77 16.42
CA SER A 4 2.64 5.63 15.12
C SER A 4 2.36 4.15 14.87
N ARG A 5 1.08 3.79 14.70
CA ARG A 5 0.63 2.41 14.45
C ARG A 5 0.97 1.93 13.04
N LEU A 6 1.35 2.88 12.18
CA LEU A 6 1.71 2.65 10.80
C LEU A 6 3.19 2.26 10.74
N LEU A 7 3.49 1.20 10.00
CA LEU A 7 4.84 0.81 9.64
C LEU A 7 5.47 1.83 8.69
N PHE A 8 4.64 2.48 7.88
CA PHE A 8 5.04 3.48 6.90
C PHE A 8 3.84 4.35 6.54
N GLU A 9 4.08 5.63 6.29
CA GLU A 9 3.08 6.56 5.77
C GLU A 9 3.80 7.63 4.93
N ASP A 10 3.30 7.90 3.73
CA ASP A 10 3.75 9.03 2.91
C ASP A 10 2.70 9.42 1.86
N VAL A 11 2.88 10.58 1.25
CA VAL A 11 2.14 11.04 0.07
C VAL A 11 2.94 10.71 -1.18
N PHE A 12 2.28 10.09 -2.16
CA PHE A 12 2.85 9.73 -3.45
C PHE A 12 2.13 10.48 -4.58
N GLU A 13 2.89 11.06 -5.48
CA GLU A 13 2.39 11.57 -6.76
C GLU A 13 2.42 10.46 -7.81
N ILE A 14 1.29 10.24 -8.49
CA ILE A 14 1.18 9.29 -9.59
C ILE A 14 1.83 9.88 -10.83
N LEU A 15 2.93 9.29 -11.27
CA LEU A 15 3.70 9.77 -12.41
C LEU A 15 3.20 9.19 -13.73
N GLU A 16 2.85 7.90 -13.73
CA GLU A 16 2.53 7.17 -14.96
C GLU A 16 1.51 6.06 -14.68
N LYS A 17 0.54 5.91 -15.58
CA LYS A 17 -0.44 4.83 -15.62
C LYS A 17 -0.14 3.91 -16.79
N ASP A 18 -0.01 2.61 -16.50
CA ASP A 18 0.25 1.55 -17.47
C ASP A 18 1.49 1.80 -18.36
N PRO A 19 2.70 1.92 -17.77
CA PRO A 19 3.95 2.23 -18.49
C PRO A 19 4.34 1.22 -19.58
N ALA A 20 3.82 0.00 -19.49
CA ALA A 20 4.06 -1.08 -20.45
C ALA A 20 2.84 -1.33 -21.35
N GLY A 21 1.93 -0.35 -21.45
CA GLY A 21 0.62 -0.47 -22.08
C GLY A 21 -0.42 -1.15 -21.17
N LYS A 22 -1.70 -0.86 -21.43
CA LYS A 22 -2.82 -1.46 -20.71
C LYS A 22 -2.93 -2.95 -21.05
N ARG A 23 -2.81 -3.81 -20.04
CA ARG A 23 -2.88 -5.27 -20.18
C ARG A 23 -4.14 -5.89 -19.60
N PHE A 24 -4.75 -5.23 -18.63
CA PHE A 24 -5.94 -5.71 -17.93
C PHE A 24 -7.01 -4.61 -17.93
N ASP A 25 -8.27 -5.00 -18.07
CA ASP A 25 -9.36 -4.02 -18.19
C ASP A 25 -9.63 -3.28 -16.89
N ARG A 26 -9.51 -4.02 -15.77
CA ARG A 26 -9.90 -3.59 -14.41
C ARG A 26 -8.72 -3.29 -13.50
N VAL A 27 -7.50 -3.60 -13.92
CA VAL A 27 -6.29 -3.38 -13.12
C VAL A 27 -5.30 -2.57 -13.94
N SER A 28 -4.84 -1.46 -13.37
CA SER A 28 -3.74 -0.68 -13.94
C SER A 28 -2.53 -0.73 -13.02
N ARG A 29 -1.34 -0.66 -13.63
CA ARG A 29 -0.07 -0.51 -12.94
C ARG A 29 0.31 0.96 -12.89
N PHE A 30 0.52 1.48 -11.69
CA PHE A 30 0.95 2.85 -11.47
C PHE A 30 2.40 2.91 -11.04
N LYS A 31 3.14 3.86 -11.62
CA LYS A 31 4.41 4.34 -11.06
C LYS A 31 4.13 5.62 -10.29
N ALA A 32 4.61 5.69 -9.07
CA ALA A 32 4.46 6.85 -8.21
C ALA A 32 5.77 7.20 -7.52
N ARG A 33 5.93 8.46 -7.14
CA ARG A 33 7.07 8.95 -6.37
C ARG A 33 6.62 9.63 -5.11
N SER A 34 7.31 9.33 -4.01
CA SER A 34 7.05 9.90 -2.70
C SER A 34 7.56 11.35 -2.63
N ASP A 35 6.75 12.22 -2.02
CA ASP A 35 7.08 13.63 -1.82
C ASP A 35 8.19 13.81 -0.78
N THR A 36 8.21 12.98 0.27
CA THR A 36 9.05 13.18 1.45
C THR A 36 10.38 12.43 1.36
N TYR A 37 10.32 11.15 1.01
CA TYR A 37 11.44 10.22 1.14
C TYR A 37 12.11 9.86 -0.19
N GLN A 38 11.67 10.45 -1.31
CA GLN A 38 12.17 10.15 -2.65
C GLN A 38 12.08 8.66 -3.01
N MET A 39 11.04 7.97 -2.51
CA MET A 39 10.82 6.56 -2.81
C MET A 39 10.07 6.39 -4.12
N ASP A 40 10.47 5.41 -4.91
CA ASP A 40 9.73 5.00 -6.10
C ASP A 40 8.82 3.82 -5.76
N LEU A 41 7.54 3.93 -6.12
CA LEU A 41 6.50 2.94 -5.88
C LEU A 41 5.96 2.41 -7.21
N ASN A 42 5.89 1.09 -7.34
CA ASN A 42 5.09 0.43 -8.37
C ASN A 42 3.95 -0.32 -7.70
N ILE A 43 2.71 -0.02 -8.07
CA ILE A 43 1.53 -0.59 -7.43
C ILE A 43 0.45 -0.94 -8.47
N ASP A 44 -0.16 -2.11 -8.32
CA ASP A 44 -1.28 -2.55 -9.14
C ASP A 44 -2.58 -2.27 -8.38
N ILE A 45 -3.51 -1.54 -8.98
CA ILE A 45 -4.76 -1.09 -8.34
C ILE A 45 -5.96 -1.50 -9.20
N ASN A 46 -7.04 -1.92 -8.55
CA ASN A 46 -8.32 -2.17 -9.22
C ASN A 46 -9.01 -0.84 -9.57
N ILE A 47 -8.84 -0.41 -10.82
CA ILE A 47 -9.36 0.85 -11.34
C ILE A 47 -10.88 0.84 -11.60
N GLU A 48 -11.54 -0.32 -11.51
CA GLU A 48 -13.00 -0.42 -11.62
C GLU A 48 -13.69 0.17 -10.37
N ILE A 49 -13.07 -0.01 -9.19
CA ILE A 49 -13.62 0.45 -7.90
C ILE A 49 -12.89 1.65 -7.32
N TYR A 50 -11.63 1.87 -7.71
CA TYR A 50 -10.84 3.01 -7.28
C TYR A 50 -10.10 3.62 -8.49
N PRO A 51 -10.79 4.46 -9.27
CA PRO A 51 -10.20 5.11 -10.44
C PRO A 51 -9.10 6.08 -10.02
N LEU A 52 -7.99 6.06 -10.75
CA LEU A 52 -6.82 6.89 -10.49
C LEU A 52 -6.13 7.25 -11.82
N GLU A 53 -5.59 8.45 -11.90
CA GLU A 53 -4.91 9.01 -13.08
C GLU A 53 -3.55 9.63 -12.74
N ALA A 54 -2.72 9.84 -13.76
CA ALA A 54 -1.43 10.52 -13.60
C ALA A 54 -1.61 11.99 -13.21
N GLY A 55 -0.75 12.47 -12.32
CA GLY A 55 -0.79 13.80 -11.71
C GLY A 55 -1.56 13.87 -10.39
N GLU A 56 -2.31 12.83 -10.03
CA GLU A 56 -2.99 12.76 -8.73
C GLU A 56 -2.02 12.45 -7.59
N LYS A 57 -2.36 12.91 -6.39
CA LYS A 57 -1.62 12.60 -5.17
C LYS A 57 -2.44 11.69 -4.26
N VAL A 58 -1.83 10.62 -3.80
CA VAL A 58 -2.45 9.64 -2.90
C VAL A 58 -1.67 9.53 -1.61
N LYS A 59 -2.38 9.45 -0.49
CA LYS A 59 -1.76 9.14 0.80
C LYS A 59 -1.73 7.62 0.97
N LEU A 60 -0.53 7.05 1.08
CA LEU A 60 -0.35 5.62 1.30
C LEU A 60 0.14 5.38 2.72
N ALA A 61 -0.49 4.42 3.40
CA ALA A 61 -0.05 3.91 4.68
C ALA A 61 0.08 2.39 4.65
N LEU A 62 1.11 1.87 5.31
CA LEU A 62 1.27 0.45 5.60
C LEU A 62 1.07 0.23 7.09
N ALA A 63 0.19 -0.70 7.45
CA ALA A 63 -0.07 -1.10 8.83
C ALA A 63 -0.01 -2.62 8.95
N ASN A 64 0.39 -3.12 10.12
CA ASN A 64 0.34 -4.55 10.44
C ASN A 64 -0.98 -4.98 11.11
N THR A 65 -1.83 -4.03 11.50
CA THR A 65 -3.15 -4.27 12.09
C THR A 65 -4.11 -3.14 11.73
N LEU A 66 -5.39 -3.48 11.60
CA LEU A 66 -6.50 -2.53 11.47
C LEU A 66 -7.10 -2.13 12.83
N ASN A 67 -6.77 -2.85 13.91
CA ASN A 67 -7.33 -2.58 15.23
C ASN A 67 -6.78 -1.25 15.77
N LEU A 68 -7.70 -0.40 16.23
CA LEU A 68 -7.36 0.92 16.79
C LEU A 68 -6.64 0.85 18.15
N ASP A 69 -6.51 -0.31 18.77
CA ASP A 69 -5.73 -0.49 19.99
C ASP A 69 -4.31 -1.02 19.71
N GLY A 70 -3.99 -1.33 18.44
CA GLY A 70 -2.72 -1.91 18.03
C GLY A 70 -2.60 -3.42 18.27
N THR A 71 -3.66 -4.08 18.74
CA THR A 71 -3.67 -5.54 18.86
C THR A 71 -3.57 -6.18 17.47
N PRO A 72 -2.90 -7.33 17.31
CA PRO A 72 -2.82 -8.02 16.02
C PRO A 72 -4.21 -8.34 15.46
N CYS A 73 -4.37 -8.22 14.13
CA CYS A 73 -5.55 -8.76 13.46
C CYS A 73 -5.56 -10.29 13.54
N SER A 74 -6.75 -10.88 13.54
CA SER A 74 -6.89 -12.33 13.38
C SER A 74 -6.40 -12.76 12.00
N ASP A 75 -5.87 -13.99 11.89
CA ASP A 75 -5.55 -14.62 10.61
C ASP A 75 -6.82 -14.89 9.77
N ASN A 76 -7.99 -14.91 10.41
CA ASN A 76 -9.27 -15.11 9.75
C ASN A 76 -9.92 -13.78 9.37
N TYR A 77 -10.64 -13.81 8.24
CA TYR A 77 -11.49 -12.70 7.82
C TYR A 77 -12.58 -12.43 8.87
N ASP A 78 -12.64 -11.19 9.35
CA ASP A 78 -13.65 -10.71 10.29
C ASP A 78 -14.69 -9.88 9.53
N PRO A 79 -15.89 -10.42 9.22
CA PRO A 79 -16.92 -9.66 8.51
C PRO A 79 -17.43 -8.47 9.31
N THR A 80 -17.22 -8.42 10.64
CA THR A 80 -17.69 -7.30 11.48
C THR A 80 -16.98 -5.99 11.17
N LEU A 81 -15.82 -6.03 10.50
CA LEU A 81 -15.13 -4.84 10.00
C LEU A 81 -16.01 -4.00 9.07
N TYR A 82 -16.90 -4.64 8.31
CA TYR A 82 -17.84 -3.96 7.41
C TYR A 82 -19.22 -3.72 8.03
N LEU A 83 -19.44 -4.20 9.26
CA LEU A 83 -20.71 -4.11 9.98
C LEU A 83 -20.67 -3.05 11.11
N GLY A 84 -19.74 -2.10 11.04
CA GLY A 84 -19.68 -0.94 11.94
C GLY A 84 -18.65 -1.03 13.07
N LYS A 85 -17.77 -2.02 13.07
CA LYS A 85 -16.61 -2.03 13.97
C LYS A 85 -15.59 -1.00 13.48
N ALA A 86 -15.45 0.10 14.23
CA ALA A 86 -14.49 1.15 13.91
C ALA A 86 -13.07 0.59 13.80
N SER A 87 -12.39 0.91 12.71
CA SER A 87 -11.03 0.43 12.44
C SER A 87 -10.20 1.45 11.68
N LEU A 88 -8.90 1.16 11.49
CA LEU A 88 -8.02 2.02 10.70
C LEU A 88 -8.52 2.22 9.26
N MET A 89 -9.28 1.26 8.71
CA MET A 89 -9.79 1.33 7.35
C MET A 89 -10.72 2.52 7.10
N ASP A 90 -11.42 2.99 8.14
CA ASP A 90 -12.40 4.07 8.03
C ASP A 90 -11.77 5.42 7.66
N GLN A 91 -10.43 5.50 7.71
CA GLN A 91 -9.64 6.70 7.36
C GLN A 91 -9.14 6.68 5.91
N TYR A 92 -9.38 5.59 5.16
CA TYR A 92 -8.85 5.38 3.81
C TYR A 92 -9.95 4.95 2.85
N GLU A 93 -9.81 5.33 1.58
CA GLU A 93 -10.81 5.04 0.54
C GLU A 93 -10.59 3.66 -0.11
N TYR A 94 -9.36 3.17 -0.08
CA TYR A 94 -8.97 1.90 -0.69
C TYR A 94 -8.02 1.14 0.22
N VAL A 95 -8.32 -0.13 0.50
CA VAL A 95 -7.56 -0.97 1.41
C VAL A 95 -7.21 -2.29 0.75
N MET A 96 -5.96 -2.70 0.92
CA MET A 96 -5.45 -3.99 0.44
C MET A 96 -4.82 -4.76 1.59
N GLN A 97 -4.99 -6.08 1.57
CA GLN A 97 -4.25 -7.01 2.42
C GLN A 97 -3.23 -7.75 1.55
N GLY A 98 -1.98 -7.82 2.01
CA GLY A 98 -0.91 -8.49 1.29
C GLY A 98 0.14 -9.09 2.22
N LYS A 99 1.03 -9.90 1.65
CA LYS A 99 2.17 -10.50 2.34
C LYS A 99 3.47 -10.12 1.64
N ILE A 100 4.47 -9.72 2.42
CA ILE A 100 5.82 -9.49 1.90
C ILE A 100 6.39 -10.85 1.47
N PHE A 101 6.64 -11.01 0.17
CA PHE A 101 7.13 -12.28 -0.40
C PHE A 101 8.64 -12.30 -0.61
N LYS A 102 9.27 -11.12 -0.76
CA LYS A 102 10.70 -10.99 -1.05
C LYS A 102 11.22 -9.65 -0.54
N TYR A 103 12.37 -9.71 0.14
CA TYR A 103 13.18 -8.56 0.48
C TYR A 103 14.51 -8.66 -0.28
N LYS A 104 15.00 -7.53 -0.80
CA LYS A 104 16.31 -7.42 -1.43
C LYS A 104 16.99 -6.18 -0.87
N ASP A 105 18.19 -6.36 -0.33
CA ASP A 105 19.02 -5.25 0.10
C ASP A 105 19.91 -4.79 -1.05
N HIS A 106 19.84 -3.51 -1.41
CA HIS A 106 20.67 -2.91 -2.46
C HIS A 106 22.07 -2.52 -1.95
N THR A 107 22.36 -2.67 -0.65
CA THR A 107 23.70 -2.48 -0.07
C THR A 107 24.60 -3.71 -0.18
N ALA A 108 24.08 -4.87 -0.59
CA ALA A 108 24.86 -6.09 -0.77
C ALA A 108 25.54 -6.14 -2.14
N SER A 109 26.55 -5.30 -2.36
CA SER A 109 27.59 -5.62 -3.34
C SER A 109 28.48 -6.72 -2.74
N GLY A 110 28.24 -7.97 -3.11
CA GLY A 110 29.27 -9.02 -3.07
C GLY A 110 29.12 -10.12 -2.02
N THR A 111 29.10 -11.34 -2.55
CA THR A 111 29.33 -12.65 -1.92
C THR A 111 28.13 -13.32 -1.27
N LEU A 112 27.44 -14.13 -2.09
CA LEU A 112 26.75 -15.33 -1.64
C LEU A 112 27.74 -16.18 -0.83
N LYS A 113 27.47 -16.40 0.46
CA LYS A 113 28.16 -17.44 1.22
C LYS A 113 27.44 -18.76 0.96
N THR A 114 28.16 -19.69 0.33
CA THR A 114 27.85 -21.13 0.25
C THR A 114 27.99 -21.78 1.61
#